data_AF-A0A9X7XQC5-F1
#
_entry.id   AF-A0A9X7XQC5-F1
#
_cell.length_a   1.000
_cell.length_b   1.000
_cell.length_c   1.000
_cell.angle_alpha   90.00
_cell.angle_beta   90.00
_cell.angle_gamma   90.00
#
_symmetry.space_group_name_H-M   'P 1'
#
loop_
_entity.id
_entity.type
_entity.pdbx_description
1 polymer ?
#
loop_
_entity_poly.entity_id
_entity_poly.type
_entity_poly.pdbx_seq_one_letter_code
_entity_poly.pdbx_strand_id
1 'polypeptide(L)' 'MQLLPVFLIAAGVLVMLQPRTKRWQARMNAYFRGNEQRVKQRANTFFLLGLAFMLAGFAYLFRLAG' A
#
# COMPACT_ATOMS: atom_id res chain seq x y z
N MET A 1 -14.95 12.26 16.16
CA MET A 1 -14.82 11.05 15.31
C MET A 1 -14.26 11.42 13.93
N GLN A 2 -13.08 12.02 13.86
CA GLN A 2 -12.46 12.51 12.60
C GLN A 2 -11.08 11.90 12.33
N LEU A 3 -10.53 11.07 13.23
CA LEU A 3 -9.21 10.46 13.07
C LEU A 3 -9.20 9.22 12.15
N LEU A 4 -10.30 8.45 12.12
CA LEU A 4 -10.39 7.20 11.33
C LEU A 4 -10.11 7.37 9.83
N PRO A 5 -10.67 8.39 9.13
CA PRO A 5 -10.40 8.58 7.71
C PRO A 5 -8.96 8.98 7.43
N VAL A 6 -8.38 9.84 8.28
CA VAL A 6 -6.98 10.26 8.19
C VAL A 6 -6.05 9.07 8.45
N PHE A 7 -6.39 8.22 9.42
CA PHE A 7 -5.65 7.00 9.74
C PHE A 7 -5.71 5.99 8.59
N LEU A 8 -6.87 5.83 7.94
CA LEU A 8 -7.04 4.99 6.75
C LEU A 8 -6.19 5.47 5.57
N ILE A 9 -6.16 6.78 5.32
CA ILE A 9 -5.31 7.37 4.27
C ILE A 9 -3.83 7.20 4.62
N ALA A 10 -3.41 7.51 5.85
CA ALA A 10 -2.04 7.36 6.30
C ALA A 10 -1.57 5.90 6.27
N ALA A 11 -2.44 4.95 6.66
CA ALA A 11 -2.18 3.52 6.56
C ALA A 11 -2.07 3.06 5.10
N GLY A 12 -2.93 3.55 4.19
CA GLY A 12 -2.84 3.28 2.76
C GLY A 12 -1.52 3.76 2.16
N VAL A 13 -1.06 4.96 2.52
CA VAL A 13 0.24 5.52 2.11
C VAL A 13 1.40 4.70 2.68
N LEU A 14 1.35 4.31 3.95
CA LEU A 14 2.37 3.45 4.57
C LEU A 14 2.49 2.09 3.87
N VAL A 15 1.35 1.46 3.57
CA VAL A 15 1.29 0.19 2.82
C VAL A 15 1.85 0.35 1.40
N MET A 16 1.62 1.50 0.75
CA MET A 16 2.21 1.83 -0.56
C MET A 16 3.74 2.09 -0.49
N LEU A 17 4.21 2.67 0.62
CA LEU A 17 5.64 2.95 0.82
C LEU A 17 6.45 1.68 1.13
N GLN A 18 5.80 0.70 1.76
CA GLN A 18 6.41 -0.56 2.18
C GLN A 18 7.14 -1.31 1.05
N PRO A 19 6.55 -1.55 -0.14
CA PRO A 19 7.24 -2.23 -1.26
C PRO A 19 8.37 -1.40 -1.90
N ARG A 20 8.44 -0.08 -1.67
CA ARG A 20 9.55 0.78 -2.14
C ARG A 20 10.78 0.73 -1.23
N THR A 21 10.69 0.13 -0.04
CA THR A 21 11.86 0.08 0.84
C THR A 21 12.90 -0.93 0.34
N LYS A 22 14.16 -0.49 0.23
CA LYS A 22 15.30 -1.33 -0.20
C LYS A 22 15.44 -2.62 0.65
N ARG A 23 15.05 -2.57 1.93
CA ARG A 23 15.01 -3.73 2.84
C ARG A 23 13.96 -4.77 2.43
N TRP A 24 12.77 -4.34 2.01
CA TRP A 24 11.72 -5.23 1.54
C TRP A 24 12.10 -5.89 0.22
N GLN A 25 12.67 -5.10 -0.69
CA GLN A 25 13.13 -5.58 -1.99
C GLN A 25 14.27 -6.61 -1.85
N ALA A 26 15.24 -6.37 -0.95
CA ALA A 26 16.30 -7.32 -0.63
C ALA A 26 15.76 -8.64 -0.04
N ARG A 27 14.78 -8.57 0.88
CA ARG A 27 14.12 -9.78 1.43
C ARG A 27 13.35 -10.56 0.36
N MET A 28 12.59 -9.87 -0.48
CA MET A 28 11.84 -10.51 -1.55
C MET A 28 12.78 -11.11 -2.59
N ASN A 29 13.89 -10.45 -2.92
CA ASN A 29 14.87 -10.98 -3.86
C ASN A 29 15.57 -12.25 -3.32
N ALA A 30 15.91 -12.26 -2.02
CA ALA A 30 16.43 -13.45 -1.35
C ALA A 30 15.40 -14.59 -1.28
N TYR A 31 14.13 -14.27 -1.02
CA TYR A 31 13.04 -15.26 -0.94
C TYR A 31 12.65 -15.84 -2.30
N PHE A 32 12.70 -15.03 -3.37
CA PHE A 32 12.35 -15.42 -4.73
C PHE A 32 13.54 -15.83 -5.60
N ARG A 33 14.75 -15.96 -5.03
CA ARG A 33 15.98 -16.39 -5.73
C ARG A 33 16.25 -15.62 -7.04
N GLY A 34 16.15 -14.30 -7.02
CA GLY A 34 16.44 -13.48 -8.21
C GLY A 34 15.28 -13.35 -9.21
N ASN A 35 14.10 -13.89 -8.92
CA ASN A 35 12.96 -13.84 -9.84
C ASN A 35 12.26 -12.46 -9.80
N GLU A 36 12.87 -11.46 -10.47
CA GLU A 36 12.46 -10.05 -10.44
C GLU A 36 10.99 -9.84 -10.85
N GLN A 37 10.47 -10.64 -11.80
CA GLN A 37 9.06 -10.55 -12.22
C GLN A 37 8.09 -10.77 -11.07
N ARG A 38 8.36 -11.77 -10.20
CA ARG A 38 7.50 -12.08 -9.04
C ARG A 38 7.57 -10.99 -7.98
N VAL A 39 8.76 -10.41 -7.78
CA VAL A 39 8.96 -9.28 -6.85
C VAL A 39 8.19 -8.05 -7.35
N LYS A 40 8.24 -7.78 -8.66
CA LYS A 40 7.54 -6.66 -9.30
C LYS A 40 6.02 -6.85 -9.28
N GLN A 41 5.53 -8.06 -9.54
CA GLN A 41 4.10 -8.39 -9.40
C GLN A 41 3.61 -8.16 -7.97
N ARG A 42 4.35 -8.63 -6.97
CA ARG A 42 3.95 -8.48 -5.57
C ARG A 42 3.99 -7.03 -5.10
N ALA A 43 4.97 -6.26 -5.56
CA ALA A 43 5.01 -4.81 -5.36
C ALA A 43 3.78 -4.13 -5.98
N ASN A 44 3.38 -4.54 -7.19
CA ASN A 44 2.19 -4.00 -7.85
C ASN A 44 0.90 -4.39 -7.13
N THR A 45 0.80 -5.61 -6.60
CA THR A 45 -0.35 -6.04 -5.77
C THR A 45 -0.45 -5.23 -4.48
N PHE A 46 0.67 -4.99 -3.79
CA PHE A 46 0.70 -4.12 -2.61
C PHE A 46 0.34 -2.67 -2.94
N PHE A 47 0.77 -2.18 -4.11
CA PHE A 47 0.39 -0.87 -4.62
C PHE A 47 -1.11 -0.77 -4.90
N LEU A 48 -1.68 -1.77 -5.60
CA LEU A 48 -3.13 -1.89 -5.85
C LEU A 48 -3.92 -1.97 -4.54
N LEU A 49 -3.41 -2.71 -3.56
CA LEU A 49 -4.03 -2.81 -2.23
C LEU A 49 -4.01 -1.47 -1.50
N GLY A 50 -2.86 -0.78 -1.47
CA GLY A 50 -2.73 0.55 -0.88
C GLY A 50 -3.62 1.58 -1.60
N LEU A 51 -3.73 1.50 -2.92
CA LEU A 51 -4.59 2.35 -3.74
C LEU A 51 -6.08 2.09 -3.46
N ALA A 52 -6.48 0.83 -3.28
CA ALA A 52 -7.84 0.47 -2.89
C ALA A 52 -8.18 1.00 -1.48
N PHE A 53 -7.25 0.90 -0.53
CA PHE A 53 -7.39 1.51 0.79
C PHE A 53 -7.47 3.04 0.73
N MET A 54 -6.70 3.68 -0.17
CA MET A 54 -6.73 5.12 -0.38
C MET A 54 -8.08 5.57 -0.94
N LEU A 55 -8.60 4.88 -1.96
CA LEU A 55 -9.92 5.13 -2.55
C LEU A 55 -11.05 4.92 -1.53
N ALA A 56 -10.98 3.84 -0.73
CA ALA A 56 -11.96 3.58 0.33
C ALA A 56 -11.93 4.67 1.42
N GLY A 57 -10.74 5.11 1.84
CA GLY A 57 -10.57 6.23 2.77
C GLY A 57 -11.10 7.54 2.20
N PHE A 58 -10.87 7.81 0.92
CA PHE A 58 -11.38 8.99 0.22
C PHE A 58 -12.90 8.96 0.10
N ALA A 59 -13.49 7.81 -0.28
CA ALA A 59 -14.93 7.63 -0.35
C ALA A 59 -15.60 7.82 1.02
N TYR A 60 -14.96 7.34 2.09
CA TYR A 60 -15.44 7.54 3.45
C TYR A 60 -15.36 9.01 3.88
N LEU A 61 -14.29 9.72 3.51
CA LEU A 61 -14.15 11.17 3.72
C LEU A 61 -15.20 11.97 2.94
N PHE A 62 -15.45 11.60 1.68
CA PHE A 62 -16.49 12.21 0.85
C PHE A 62 -17.89 12.02 1.44
N ARG A 63 -18.17 10.83 2.00
CA ARG A 63 -19.43 10.52 2.69
C ARG A 63 -19.59 11.24 4.03
N LEU A 64 -18.50 11.68 4.65
CA LEU A 64 -18.51 12.39 5.94
C LEU A 64 -18.48 13.92 5.75
N ALA A 65 -18.03 14.38 4.57
CA ALA A 65 -17.98 15.78 4.18
C ALA A 65 -19.22 16.25 3.38
N GLY A 66 -19.98 15.31 2.81
CA GLY A 66 -21.30 15.56 2.20
C GLY A 66 -22.43 15.14 3.12
#